data_AF-A0A2W4TY87-F1
#
_entry.id   AF-A0A2W4TY87-F1
#
_cell.length_a   1.000
_cell.length_b   1.000
_cell.length_c   1.000
_cell.angle_alpha   90.00
_cell.angle_beta   90.00
_cell.angle_gamma   90.00
#
_symmetry.space_group_name_H-M   'P 1'
#
loop_
_entity.id
_entity.type
_entity.pdbx_description
1 polymer ?
#
loop_
_entity_poly.entity_id
_entity_poly.type
_entity_poly.pdbx_seq_one_letter_code
_entity_poly.pdbx_strand_id
1 'polypeptide(L)'
;VGGGVSLPVGKTPSSEIRVNVVDLQIRRRSDSSMIWEGKAVQEVAGDAPQAALTAAVPALSRALLTGFPGRNGETVRVKTGQ
;
A
#
# COMPACT_ATOMS: atom_id res chain seq x y z
N VAL A 1 -42.09 -16.67 -29.23
CA VAL A 1 -40.61 -16.48 -29.18
C VAL A 1 -40.33 -15.34 -28.24
N GLY A 2 -39.92 -15.62 -27.01
CA GLY A 2 -39.58 -14.59 -26.01
C GLY A 2 -38.07 -14.39 -25.99
N GLY A 3 -37.60 -13.28 -26.54
CA GLY A 3 -36.19 -12.91 -26.51
C GLY A 3 -35.81 -12.35 -25.15
N GLY A 4 -35.19 -13.16 -24.30
CA GLY A 4 -34.59 -12.69 -23.05
C GLY A 4 -33.28 -11.97 -23.36
N VAL A 5 -33.28 -10.64 -23.26
CA VAL A 5 -32.03 -9.86 -23.25
C VAL A 5 -31.41 -9.99 -21.86
N SER A 6 -30.42 -10.89 -21.73
CA SER A 6 -29.58 -10.94 -20.55
C SER A 6 -28.54 -9.84 -20.65
N LEU A 7 -28.76 -8.73 -19.96
CA LEU A 7 -27.75 -7.69 -19.79
C LEU A 7 -26.85 -8.12 -18.62
N PRO A 8 -25.58 -8.49 -18.85
CA PRO A 8 -24.67 -8.69 -17.74
C PRO A 8 -24.45 -7.32 -17.08
N VAL A 9 -24.99 -7.14 -15.88
CA VAL A 9 -24.63 -6.01 -15.03
C VAL A 9 -23.23 -6.32 -14.50
N GLY A 10 -22.22 -6.03 -15.32
CA GLY A 10 -20.83 -6.06 -14.89
C GLY A 10 -20.67 -5.10 -13.72
N LYS A 11 -20.02 -5.55 -12.64
CA LYS A 11 -19.64 -4.69 -11.52
C LYS A 11 -18.90 -3.49 -12.08
N THR A 12 -19.47 -2.28 -11.95
CA THR A 12 -18.76 -1.06 -12.31
C THR A 12 -17.47 -1.04 -11.50
N PRO A 13 -16.27 -0.99 -12.13
CA PRO A 13 -15.02 -0.95 -11.39
C PRO A 13 -15.11 0.21 -10.40
N SER A 14 -14.83 -0.07 -9.13
CA SER A 14 -14.91 0.96 -8.10
C SER A 14 -13.93 2.06 -8.46
N SER A 15 -14.43 3.28 -8.65
CA SER A 15 -13.59 4.46 -8.83
C SER A 15 -12.89 4.89 -7.54
N GLU A 16 -13.13 4.16 -6.44
CA GLU A 16 -12.44 4.32 -5.16
C GLU A 16 -10.98 3.90 -5.33
N ILE A 17 -10.07 4.83 -5.02
CA ILE A 17 -8.65 4.54 -4.82
C ILE A 17 -8.40 4.51 -3.32
N ARG A 18 -7.86 3.40 -2.83
CA ARG A 18 -7.41 3.29 -1.45
C ARG A 18 -5.92 3.61 -1.37
N VAL A 19 -5.58 4.47 -0.42
CA VAL A 19 -4.20 4.85 -0.12
C VAL A 19 -3.82 4.24 1.22
N ASN A 20 -2.88 3.31 1.20
CA ASN A 20 -2.31 2.67 2.38
C ASN A 20 -0.93 3.28 2.67
N VAL A 21 -0.71 3.69 3.92
CA VAL A 21 0.53 4.33 4.36
C VAL A 21 1.10 3.60 5.57
N VAL A 22 2.40 3.35 5.55
CA VAL A 22 3.17 2.87 6.70
C VAL A 22 4.29 3.87 6.97
N ASP A 23 4.33 4.37 8.20
CA ASP A 23 5.40 5.20 8.74
C ASP A 23 6.19 4.40 9.77
N LEU A 24 7.52 4.42 9.69
CA LEU A 24 8.40 3.77 10.65
C LEU A 24 9.50 4.73 11.06
N GLN A 25 9.74 4.78 12.37
CA GLN A 25 10.82 5.55 12.96
C GLN A 25 11.60 4.65 13.90
N ILE A 26 12.92 4.71 13.80
CA ILE A 26 13.82 3.96 14.67
C ILE A 26 14.63 4.97 15.47
N ARG A 27 14.61 4.77 16.79
CA ARG A 27 15.34 5.60 17.74
C ARG A 27 16.35 4.78 18.49
N ARG A 28 17.50 5.38 18.78
CA ARG A 28 18.49 4.78 19.68
C ARG A 28 17.95 4.82 21.11
N ARG A 29 17.90 3.67 21.77
CA ARG A 29 17.31 3.56 23.12
C ARG A 29 18.05 4.38 24.19
N SER A 30 19.37 4.55 24.06
CA SER A 30 20.19 5.20 25.09
C SER A 30 19.91 6.70 25.24
N ASP A 31 19.61 7.39 24.15
CA ASP A 31 19.46 8.85 24.09
C ASP A 31 18.17 9.29 23.37
N SER A 32 17.32 8.34 22.96
CA SER A 32 16.11 8.57 22.14
C SER A 32 16.36 9.30 20.83
N SER A 33 17.61 9.39 20.36
CA SER A 33 17.93 10.04 19.09
C SER A 33 17.29 9.29 17.92
N MET A 34 16.67 10.04 17.01
CA MET A 34 16.15 9.46 15.77
C MET A 34 17.32 9.08 14.87
N ILE A 35 17.48 7.78 14.63
CA ILE A 35 18.57 7.26 13.80
C ILE A 35 18.10 6.89 12.39
N TRP A 36 16.80 6.71 12.21
CA TRP A 36 16.21 6.41 10.93
C TRP A 36 14.71 6.73 10.90
N GLU A 37 14.23 7.13 9.72
CA GLU A 37 12.82 7.32 9.40
C GLU A 37 12.57 6.88 7.95
N GLY A 38 11.43 6.24 7.73
CA GLY A 38 10.97 5.88 6.40
C GLY A 38 9.46 5.84 6.31
N LYS A 39 8.96 6.10 5.11
CA LYS A 39 7.54 6.11 4.76
C LYS A 39 7.34 5.25 3.53
N ALA A 40 6.36 4.36 3.55
CA ALA A 40 5.93 3.61 2.38
C ALA A 40 4.47 3.88 2.07
N VAL A 41 4.20 4.10 0.78
CA VAL A 41 2.85 4.44 0.28
C VAL A 41 2.47 3.49 -0.84
N GLN A 42 1.24 2.99 -0.79
CA GLN A 42 0.59 2.24 -1.86
C GLN A 42 -0.73 2.90 -2.22
N GLU A 43 -0.93 3.11 -3.51
CA GLU A 43 -2.21 3.50 -4.09
C GLU A 43 -2.73 2.31 -4.91
N VAL A 44 -3.96 1.90 -4.65
CA VAL A 44 -4.56 0.73 -5.29
C VAL A 44 -6.07 0.89 -5.41
N ALA A 45 -6.69 0.24 -6.39
CA ALA A 45 -8.15 0.19 -6.50
C ALA A 45 -8.79 -0.37 -5.22
N GLY A 46 -9.90 0.21 -4.77
CA GLY A 46 -10.53 -0.11 -3.48
C GLY A 46 -11.06 -1.54 -3.38
N ASP A 47 -11.37 -2.17 -4.52
CA ASP A 47 -11.81 -3.56 -4.63
C ASP A 47 -10.67 -4.57 -4.83
N ALA A 48 -9.42 -4.09 -4.98
CA ALA A 48 -8.27 -4.97 -5.12
C ALA A 48 -7.99 -5.71 -3.78
N PRO A 49 -7.60 -7.00 -3.82
CA PRO A 49 -7.20 -7.74 -2.61
C PRO A 49 -6.08 -7.05 -1.80
N GLN A 50 -5.18 -6.36 -2.50
CA GLN A 50 -4.06 -5.62 -1.94
C GLN A 50 -4.48 -4.35 -1.20
N ALA A 51 -5.74 -3.91 -1.37
CA ALA A 51 -6.31 -2.78 -0.63
C ALA A 51 -6.58 -3.14 0.85
N ALA A 52 -6.65 -4.42 1.21
CA ALA A 52 -6.82 -4.86 2.59
C ALA A 52 -5.53 -4.63 3.40
N LEU A 53 -5.64 -4.06 4.60
CA LEU A 53 -4.48 -3.78 5.46
C LEU A 53 -3.69 -5.05 5.83
N THR A 54 -4.36 -6.19 5.95
CA THR A 54 -3.71 -7.49 6.21
C THR A 54 -2.74 -7.91 5.10
N ALA A 55 -3.00 -7.50 3.85
CA ALA A 55 -2.11 -7.72 2.71
C ALA A 55 -1.13 -6.56 2.52
N ALA A 56 -1.60 -5.32 2.67
CA ALA A 56 -0.81 -4.11 2.42
C ALA A 56 0.33 -3.92 3.43
N VAL A 57 0.06 -4.09 4.73
CA VAL A 57 1.05 -3.81 5.79
C VAL A 57 2.31 -4.66 5.64
N PRO A 58 2.25 -6.01 5.52
CA PRO A 58 3.45 -6.81 5.32
C PRO A 58 4.23 -6.45 4.05
N ALA A 59 3.53 -6.15 2.94
CA ALA A 59 4.15 -5.80 1.68
C ALA A 59 4.86 -4.44 1.74
N LEU A 60 4.20 -3.43 2.29
CA LEU A 60 4.74 -2.09 2.50
C LEU A 60 5.91 -2.10 3.48
N SER A 61 5.81 -2.83 4.60
CA SER A 61 6.90 -2.99 5.55
C SER A 61 8.11 -3.66 4.91
N ARG A 62 7.91 -4.72 4.10
CA ARG A 62 9.01 -5.38 3.39
C ARG A 62 9.67 -4.44 2.39
N ALA A 63 8.90 -3.67 1.63
CA ALA A 63 9.43 -2.69 0.69
C ALA A 63 10.23 -1.59 1.39
N LEU A 64 9.70 -1.07 2.51
CA LEU A 64 10.33 -0.05 3.34
C LEU A 64 11.65 -0.52 3.96
N LEU A 65 11.70 -1.79 4.39
CA LEU A 65 12.88 -2.38 5.01
C LEU A 65 13.86 -2.99 3.99
N THR A 66 13.49 -3.06 2.71
CA THR A 66 14.39 -3.51 1.65
C THR A 66 15.48 -2.47 1.46
N GLY A 67 16.73 -2.82 1.79
CA GLY A 67 17.86 -1.88 1.73
C GLY A 67 18.04 -1.03 2.99
N PHE A 68 17.26 -1.27 4.05
CA PHE A 68 17.47 -0.64 5.37
C PHE A 68 18.90 -0.88 5.89
N PRO A 69 19.57 0.12 6.51
CA PRO A 69 19.06 1.46 6.82
C PRO A 69 19.06 2.46 5.65
N GLY A 70 19.64 2.13 4.50
CA GLY A 70 19.63 3.00 3.32
C GLY A 70 20.13 4.43 3.58
N ARG A 71 19.66 5.40 2.77
CA ARG A 71 19.76 6.84 3.08
C ARG A 71 18.61 7.23 4.00
N ASN A 72 18.89 8.02 5.03
CA ASN A 72 17.87 8.53 5.94
C ASN A 72 16.81 9.39 5.22
N GLY A 73 15.53 9.13 5.49
CA GLY A 73 14.41 9.96 5.02
C GLY A 73 13.83 9.62 3.64
N GLU A 74 14.13 8.45 3.07
CA GLU A 74 13.61 8.08 1.75
C GLU A 74 12.15 7.59 1.85
N THR A 75 11.25 8.22 1.09
CA THR A 75 9.87 7.75 0.92
C THR A 75 9.82 6.72 -0.20
N VAL A 76 9.45 5.48 0.12
CA VAL A 76 9.31 4.39 -0.84
C VAL A 76 7.87 4.37 -1.37
N ARG A 77 7.69 4.68 -2.65
CA ARG A 77 6.38 4.54 -3.32
C ARG A 77 6.29 3.17 -3.95
N VAL A 78 5.41 2.33 -3.41
CA VAL A 78 5.10 1.02 -4.00
C VAL A 78 3.97 1.21 -5.01
N LYS A 79 4.33 1.18 -6.30
CA LYS A 79 3.33 1.07 -7.37
C LYS A 79 2.98 -0.40 -7.55
N THR A 80 1.77 -0.80 -7.20
CA THR A 80 1.21 -2.05 -7.70
C THR A 80 0.48 -1.70 -9.00
N GLY A 81 1.23 -1.73 -10.11
CA GLY A 81 0.62 -1.65 -11.43
C GLY A 81 0.06 -3.00 -11.83
N GLN A 82 -1.21 -2.98 -12.26
CA GLN A 82 -2.01 -4.06 -12.89
C GLN A 82 -2.64 -5.08 -11.94
#